data_AF-R7MY44-F1
#
_entry.id   AF-R7MY44-F1
#
_cell.length_a   1.000
_cell.length_b   1.000
_cell.length_c   1.000
_cell.angle_alpha   90.00
_cell.angle_beta   90.00
_cell.angle_gamma   90.00
#
_symmetry.space_group_name_H-M   'P 1'
#
loop_
_entity.id
_entity.type
_entity.pdbx_description
1 polymer ?
#
loop_
_entity_poly.entity_id
_entity_poly.type
_entity_poly.pdbx_seq_one_letter_code
_entity_poly.pdbx_strand_id
1 'polypeptide(L)'
;MKNVSDQLFLSYIISIIAGIPLVLGIIILVAPLIIIAGTMHINPTILIKTMFVFAVAFYLVKFFSKYQFIENGIVGLGIGTLMLMKFNWSPLLSIIIGMSIFAALFLLLKFNTFFWIKTILFSLIITTGIYLVLYSSRGISPVENKVWKICVFVIFLIENIYVRCCTWVDNFDNMEEGRNENIKSQHIFTNEKMYEKENYDNRGDNHAHTDGEDAQKLNWFSGTKNKDELKKRYHDLQKIYHPDNQAGDITVSQQIQEEYNLLCKRYENSNSI
;
A
#
# COMPACT_ATOMS: atom_id res chain seq x y z
N MET A 1 -17.55 8.84 22.66
CA MET A 1 -16.23 8.20 22.80
C MET A 1 -16.45 6.69 22.86
N LYS A 2 -16.17 5.95 21.77
CA LYS A 2 -16.25 4.48 21.80
C LYS A 2 -15.10 3.97 22.68
N ASN A 3 -15.41 3.05 23.59
CA ASN A 3 -14.49 2.58 24.61
C ASN A 3 -13.27 1.93 23.94
N VAL A 4 -12.06 2.34 24.31
CA VAL A 4 -10.80 1.84 23.71
C VAL A 4 -10.67 0.32 23.90
N SER A 5 -11.26 -0.23 24.96
CA SER A 5 -11.38 -1.68 25.19
C SER A 5 -12.17 -2.38 24.09
N ASP A 6 -13.25 -1.78 23.62
CA ASP A 6 -14.16 -2.40 22.66
C ASP A 6 -13.54 -2.42 21.27
N GLN A 7 -12.75 -1.40 20.92
CA GLN A 7 -11.98 -1.39 19.67
C GLN A 7 -10.82 -2.40 19.69
N LEU A 8 -10.11 -2.55 20.82
CA LEU A 8 -9.06 -3.56 20.97
C LEU A 8 -9.64 -4.98 20.90
N PHE A 9 -10.80 -5.21 21.54
CA PHE A 9 -11.46 -6.51 21.54
C PHE A 9 -12.02 -6.87 20.16
N LEU A 10 -12.62 -5.90 19.45
CA LEU A 10 -13.10 -6.09 18.08
C LEU A 10 -11.94 -6.37 17.12
N SER A 11 -10.82 -5.65 17.24
CA SER A 11 -9.63 -5.88 16.40
C SER A 11 -8.99 -7.25 16.68
N TYR A 12 -9.03 -7.72 17.93
CA TYR A 12 -8.57 -9.06 18.31
C TYR A 12 -9.47 -10.16 17.74
N ILE A 13 -10.80 -9.99 17.83
CA ILE A 13 -11.75 -10.94 17.24
C ILE A 13 -11.64 -10.98 15.71
N ILE A 14 -11.48 -9.83 15.05
CA ILE A 14 -11.25 -9.78 13.59
C ILE A 14 -9.95 -10.48 13.23
N SER A 15 -8.89 -10.32 14.02
CA SER A 15 -7.61 -11.02 13.80
C SER A 15 -7.72 -12.54 13.96
N ILE A 16 -8.59 -13.01 14.86
CA ILE A 16 -8.88 -14.44 15.04
C ILE A 16 -9.73 -14.96 13.88
N ILE A 17 -10.77 -14.24 13.49
CA ILE A 17 -11.66 -14.61 12.38
C ILE A 17 -10.90 -14.64 11.05
N ALA A 18 -10.04 -13.66 10.80
CA ALA A 18 -9.11 -13.66 9.65
C ALA A 18 -8.03 -14.76 9.75
N GLY A 19 -7.77 -15.29 10.95
CA GLY A 19 -6.89 -16.43 11.18
C GLY A 19 -7.54 -17.80 10.97
N ILE A 20 -8.87 -17.90 10.96
CA ILE A 20 -9.61 -19.16 10.78
C ILE A 20 -9.28 -19.86 9.45
N PRO A 21 -9.22 -19.18 8.29
CA PRO A 21 -8.84 -19.82 7.02
C PRO A 21 -7.42 -20.41 7.06
N LEU A 22 -6.51 -19.75 7.78
CA LEU A 22 -5.12 -20.16 7.90
C LEU A 22 -4.98 -21.40 8.80
N VAL A 23 -5.70 -21.45 9.92
CA VAL A 23 -5.72 -22.63 10.81
C VAL A 23 -6.41 -23.80 10.12
N LEU A 24 -7.52 -23.56 9.40
CA LEU A 24 -8.17 -24.60 8.59
C LEU A 24 -7.24 -25.14 7.50
N GLY A 25 -6.53 -24.25 6.80
CA GLY A 25 -5.56 -24.62 5.77
C GLY A 25 -4.45 -25.52 6.31
N ILE A 26 -3.84 -25.15 7.45
CA ILE A 26 -2.81 -25.96 8.11
C ILE A 26 -3.35 -27.34 8.52
N ILE A 27 -4.55 -27.40 9.10
CA ILE A 27 -5.15 -28.68 9.53
C ILE A 27 -5.44 -29.58 8.32
N ILE A 28 -5.98 -29.02 7.24
CA ILE A 28 -6.27 -29.74 5.99
C ILE A 28 -4.99 -30.25 5.32
N LEU A 29 -3.85 -29.56 5.47
CA LEU A 29 -2.59 -29.92 4.84
C LEU A 29 -1.70 -30.85 5.69
N VAL A 30 -1.79 -30.77 7.02
CA VAL A 30 -1.06 -31.66 7.95
C VAL A 30 -1.71 -33.04 8.06
N ALA A 31 -3.05 -33.12 8.01
CA ALA A 31 -3.76 -34.39 8.16
C ALA A 31 -3.35 -35.46 7.13
N PRO A 32 -3.21 -35.16 5.82
CA PRO A 32 -2.70 -36.12 4.83
C PRO A 32 -1.31 -36.67 5.20
N LEU A 33 -0.45 -35.84 5.79
CA LEU A 33 0.91 -36.23 6.14
C LEU A 33 0.93 -37.21 7.31
N ILE A 34 0.03 -37.03 8.28
CA ILE A 34 -0.17 -37.98 9.40
C ILE A 34 -0.79 -39.30 8.88
N ILE A 35 -1.78 -39.23 7.98
CA ILE A 35 -2.41 -40.42 7.39
C ILE A 35 -1.39 -41.24 6.61
N ILE A 36 -0.59 -40.60 5.75
CA ILE A 36 0.45 -41.27 4.96
C ILE A 36 1.54 -41.84 5.87
N ALA A 37 1.90 -41.15 6.96
CA ALA A 37 2.88 -41.66 7.92
C ALA A 37 2.38 -42.95 8.60
N GLY A 38 1.10 -42.98 8.95
CA GLY A 38 0.44 -44.14 9.53
C GLY A 38 0.38 -45.33 8.58
N THR A 39 0.01 -45.11 7.32
CA THR A 39 -0.07 -46.19 6.31
C THR A 39 1.30 -46.72 5.90
N MET A 40 2.34 -45.89 5.95
CA MET A 40 3.70 -46.26 5.57
C MET A 40 4.55 -46.76 6.75
N HIS A 41 3.96 -46.89 7.95
CA HIS A 41 4.64 -47.29 9.19
C HIS A 41 5.94 -46.51 9.45
N ILE A 42 5.92 -45.20 9.20
CA ILE A 42 7.09 -44.33 9.36
C ILE A 42 7.41 -44.15 10.85
N ASN A 43 8.70 -44.13 11.19
CA ASN A 43 9.14 -43.91 12.57
C ASN A 43 8.61 -42.56 13.10
N PRO A 44 7.96 -42.52 14.29
CA PRO A 44 7.38 -41.29 14.83
C PRO A 44 8.41 -40.17 15.01
N THR A 45 9.69 -40.49 15.22
CA THR A 45 10.78 -39.51 15.30
C THR A 45 10.98 -38.76 13.99
N ILE A 46 10.85 -39.46 12.85
CA ILE A 46 10.94 -38.87 11.52
C ILE A 46 9.74 -37.97 11.28
N LEU A 47 8.53 -38.44 11.65
CA LEU A 47 7.30 -37.66 11.53
C LEU A 47 7.41 -36.34 12.31
N ILE A 48 7.83 -36.37 13.58
CA ILE A 48 7.98 -35.17 14.42
C ILE A 48 8.99 -34.20 13.81
N LYS A 49 10.14 -34.68 13.32
CA LYS A 49 11.14 -33.83 12.64
C LYS A 49 10.57 -33.20 11.37
N THR A 50 9.86 -33.97 10.55
CA THR A 50 9.20 -33.46 9.34
C THR A 50 8.16 -32.41 9.70
N MET A 51 7.34 -32.62 10.73
CA MET A 51 6.34 -31.65 11.19
C MET A 51 6.97 -30.37 11.73
N PHE A 52 8.09 -30.46 12.45
CA PHE A 52 8.81 -29.28 12.91
C PHE A 52 9.36 -28.45 11.73
N VAL A 53 10.02 -29.10 10.76
CA VAL A 53 10.54 -28.39 9.59
C VAL A 53 9.41 -27.82 8.75
N PHE A 54 8.29 -28.54 8.62
CA PHE A 54 7.10 -28.06 7.95
C PHE A 54 6.55 -26.79 8.62
N ALA A 55 6.42 -26.76 9.95
CA ALA A 55 6.00 -25.57 10.68
C ALA A 55 6.95 -24.38 10.47
N VAL A 56 8.27 -24.60 10.59
CA VAL A 56 9.29 -23.56 10.35
C VAL A 56 9.19 -23.03 8.92
N ALA A 57 9.08 -23.94 7.95
CA ALA A 57 8.99 -23.59 6.55
C ALA A 57 7.71 -22.82 6.22
N PHE A 58 6.58 -23.20 6.80
CA PHE A 58 5.32 -22.47 6.71
C PHE A 58 5.48 -21.02 7.20
N TYR A 59 6.09 -20.81 8.37
CA TYR A 59 6.34 -19.46 8.89
C TYR A 59 7.26 -18.65 7.98
N LEU A 60 8.31 -19.26 7.44
CA LEU A 60 9.21 -18.62 6.49
C LEU A 60 8.49 -18.24 5.19
N VAL A 61 7.69 -19.14 4.61
CA VAL A 61 6.95 -18.86 3.38
C VAL A 61 5.90 -17.79 3.61
N LYS A 62 5.19 -17.81 4.75
CA LYS A 62 4.27 -16.73 5.13
C LYS A 62 5.00 -15.39 5.26
N PHE A 63 6.17 -15.38 5.90
CA PHE A 63 7.00 -14.19 6.04
C PHE A 63 7.45 -13.65 4.68
N PHE A 64 8.01 -14.50 3.81
CA PHE A 64 8.45 -14.08 2.48
C PHE A 64 7.29 -13.64 1.57
N SER A 65 6.14 -14.30 1.67
CA SER A 65 4.94 -13.93 0.88
C SER A 65 4.43 -12.55 1.25
N LYS A 66 4.57 -12.14 2.52
CA LYS A 66 4.24 -10.78 2.98
C LYS A 66 5.22 -9.74 2.42
N TYR A 67 6.49 -10.10 2.24
CA TYR A 67 7.55 -9.20 1.80
C TYR A 67 8.07 -9.56 0.41
N GLN A 68 7.25 -9.37 -0.62
CA GLN A 68 7.61 -9.69 -2.02
C GLN A 68 8.90 -9.01 -2.53
N PHE A 69 9.29 -7.87 -1.93
CA PHE A 69 10.57 -7.20 -2.22
C PHE A 69 11.76 -8.09 -1.84
N ILE A 70 11.69 -8.78 -0.71
CA ILE A 70 12.75 -9.68 -0.23
C ILE A 70 12.88 -10.87 -1.19
N GLU A 71 11.76 -11.43 -1.66
CA GLU A 71 11.76 -12.53 -2.63
C GLU A 71 12.44 -12.14 -3.94
N ASN A 72 12.08 -10.97 -4.49
CA ASN A 72 12.73 -10.43 -5.67
C ASN A 72 14.24 -10.23 -5.43
N GLY A 73 14.62 -9.75 -4.26
CA GLY A 73 16.02 -9.53 -3.89
C GLY A 73 16.82 -10.83 -3.88
N ILE A 74 16.27 -11.88 -3.28
CA ILE A 74 16.87 -13.23 -3.25
C ILE A 74 17.04 -13.76 -4.68
N VAL A 75 16.04 -13.61 -5.55
CA VAL A 75 16.12 -14.06 -6.95
C VAL A 75 17.19 -13.29 -7.71
N GLY A 76 17.24 -11.96 -7.57
CA GLY A 76 18.25 -11.11 -8.21
C GLY A 76 19.68 -11.48 -7.77
N LEU A 77 19.89 -11.67 -6.46
CA LEU A 77 21.16 -12.12 -5.90
C LEU A 77 21.54 -13.53 -6.37
N GLY A 78 20.58 -14.46 -6.40
CA GLY A 78 20.79 -15.82 -6.86
C GLY A 78 21.25 -15.86 -8.31
N ILE A 79 20.61 -15.11 -9.21
CA ILE A 79 21.00 -15.04 -10.62
C ILE A 79 22.37 -14.36 -10.78
N GLY A 80 22.63 -13.26 -10.06
CA GLY A 80 23.94 -12.60 -10.07
C GLY A 80 25.07 -13.55 -9.64
N THR A 81 24.83 -14.36 -8.60
CA THR A 81 25.77 -15.37 -8.12
C THR A 81 25.96 -16.51 -9.12
N LEU A 82 24.87 -16.98 -9.74
CA LEU A 82 24.93 -18.02 -10.76
C LEU A 82 25.75 -17.57 -11.98
N MET A 83 25.62 -16.31 -12.38
CA MET A 83 26.42 -15.73 -13.47
C MET A 83 27.91 -15.69 -13.13
N LEU A 84 28.25 -15.35 -11.88
CA LEU A 84 29.63 -15.37 -11.40
C LEU A 84 30.23 -16.79 -11.49
N MET A 85 29.48 -17.80 -11.05
CA MET A 85 29.97 -19.19 -11.01
C MET A 85 30.07 -19.85 -12.39
N LYS A 86 29.14 -19.57 -13.30
CA LYS A 86 29.04 -20.28 -14.58
C LYS A 86 29.83 -19.62 -15.71
N PHE A 87 29.96 -18.29 -15.68
CA PHE A 87 30.54 -17.53 -16.80
C PHE A 87 31.89 -16.87 -16.46
N ASN A 88 32.40 -17.00 -15.22
CA ASN A 88 33.63 -16.36 -14.75
C ASN A 88 33.69 -14.84 -15.04
N TRP A 89 32.54 -14.18 -15.06
CA TRP A 89 32.47 -12.74 -15.29
C TRP A 89 33.09 -11.97 -14.13
N SER A 90 33.50 -10.73 -14.39
CA SER A 90 34.05 -9.89 -13.32
C SER A 90 32.97 -9.68 -12.23
N PRO A 91 33.36 -9.70 -10.94
CA PRO A 91 32.39 -9.60 -9.83
C PRO A 91 31.47 -8.37 -9.94
N LEU A 92 32.01 -7.27 -10.44
CA LEU A 92 31.28 -6.02 -10.63
C LEU A 92 30.16 -6.16 -11.67
N LEU A 93 30.41 -6.88 -12.77
CA LEU A 93 29.43 -7.11 -13.83
C LEU A 93 28.31 -8.02 -13.33
N SER A 94 28.64 -9.07 -12.57
CA SER A 94 27.67 -9.96 -11.91
C SER A 94 26.75 -9.23 -10.94
N ILE A 95 27.29 -8.29 -10.14
CA ILE A 95 26.49 -7.46 -9.22
C ILE A 95 25.55 -6.54 -10.01
N ILE A 96 26.05 -5.87 -11.05
CA ILE A 96 25.23 -5.00 -11.90
C ILE A 96 24.07 -5.78 -12.52
N ILE A 97 24.32 -6.98 -13.05
CA ILE A 97 23.28 -7.81 -13.65
C ILE A 97 22.27 -8.28 -12.61
N GLY A 98 22.72 -8.71 -11.42
CA GLY A 98 21.84 -9.08 -10.32
C GLY A 98 20.91 -7.93 -9.92
N MET A 99 21.46 -6.71 -9.82
CA MET A 99 20.70 -5.50 -9.52
C MET A 99 19.74 -5.09 -10.65
N SER A 100 20.15 -5.22 -11.91
CA SER A 100 19.28 -4.95 -13.07
C SER A 100 18.12 -5.92 -13.14
N ILE A 101 18.34 -7.22 -12.88
CA ILE A 101 17.29 -8.23 -12.84
C ILE A 101 16.35 -7.99 -11.66
N PHE A 102 16.89 -7.62 -10.50
CA PHE A 102 16.09 -7.23 -9.35
C PHE A 102 15.16 -6.03 -9.66
N ALA A 103 15.71 -4.98 -10.26
CA ALA A 103 14.94 -3.80 -10.67
C ALA A 103 13.89 -4.13 -11.74
N ALA A 104 14.23 -4.99 -12.71
CA ALA A 104 13.29 -5.45 -13.73
C ALA A 104 12.14 -6.28 -13.11
N LEU A 105 12.45 -7.21 -12.21
CA LEU A 105 11.44 -7.98 -11.47
C LEU A 105 10.58 -7.09 -10.57
N PHE A 106 11.15 -6.01 -10.04
CA PHE A 106 10.41 -5.01 -9.28
C PHE A 106 9.46 -4.19 -10.17
N LEU A 107 9.89 -3.80 -11.38
CA LEU A 107 9.03 -3.11 -12.35
C LEU A 107 7.90 -4.00 -12.86
N LEU A 108 8.16 -5.30 -13.05
CA LEU A 108 7.17 -6.27 -13.49
C LEU A 108 6.08 -6.56 -12.44
N LEU A 109 6.26 -6.17 -11.18
CA LEU A 109 5.22 -6.25 -10.14
C LEU A 109 3.97 -5.42 -10.47
N LYS A 110 4.08 -4.43 -11.38
CA LYS A 110 2.93 -3.65 -11.83
C LYS A 110 1.92 -4.44 -12.67
N PHE A 111 2.26 -5.63 -13.15
CA PHE A 111 1.41 -6.43 -14.03
C PHE A 111 0.82 -7.65 -13.29
N ASN A 112 -0.51 -7.66 -13.11
CA ASN A 112 -1.24 -8.73 -12.40
C ASN A 112 -1.00 -10.14 -12.97
N THR A 113 -0.76 -10.28 -14.28
CA THR A 113 -0.59 -11.59 -14.93
C THR A 113 0.72 -12.30 -14.55
N PHE A 114 1.75 -11.56 -14.16
CA PHE A 114 3.05 -12.14 -13.78
C PHE A 114 3.05 -12.73 -12.37
N PHE A 115 2.02 -12.45 -11.57
CA PHE A 115 1.89 -12.98 -10.22
C PHE A 115 1.87 -14.52 -10.20
N TRP A 116 1.01 -15.15 -10.99
CA TRP A 116 0.86 -16.61 -10.98
C TRP A 116 2.12 -17.36 -11.42
N ILE A 117 2.76 -16.89 -12.49
CA ILE A 117 4.00 -17.48 -13.00
C ILE A 117 5.11 -17.38 -11.95
N LYS A 118 5.28 -16.20 -11.34
CA LYS A 118 6.27 -15.98 -10.27
C LYS A 118 5.97 -16.84 -9.05
N THR A 119 4.71 -16.91 -8.62
CA THR A 119 4.26 -17.67 -7.46
C THR A 119 4.56 -19.17 -7.61
N ILE A 120 4.25 -19.75 -8.78
CA ILE A 120 4.52 -21.17 -9.05
C ILE A 120 6.03 -21.41 -9.07
N LEU A 121 6.79 -20.58 -9.79
CA LEU A 121 8.24 -20.73 -9.92
C LEU A 121 8.95 -20.64 -8.56
N PHE A 122 8.61 -19.64 -7.75
CA PHE A 122 9.24 -19.45 -6.45
C PHE A 122 8.84 -20.54 -5.45
N SER A 123 7.58 -20.98 -5.49
CA SER A 123 7.12 -22.13 -4.68
C SER A 123 7.92 -23.39 -5.03
N LEU A 124 8.19 -23.63 -6.32
CA LEU A 124 9.01 -24.76 -6.75
C LEU A 124 10.45 -24.65 -6.25
N ILE A 125 11.07 -23.46 -6.33
CA ILE A 125 12.44 -23.22 -5.85
C ILE A 125 12.54 -23.46 -4.34
N ILE A 126 11.64 -22.88 -3.54
CA ILE A 126 11.66 -23.04 -2.08
C ILE A 126 11.38 -24.49 -1.68
N THR A 127 10.38 -25.13 -2.30
CA THR A 127 10.07 -26.55 -2.07
C THR A 127 11.28 -27.43 -2.39
N THR A 128 11.97 -27.16 -3.50
CA THR A 128 13.19 -27.88 -3.88
C THR A 128 14.33 -27.62 -2.89
N GLY A 129 14.54 -26.38 -2.46
CA GLY A 129 15.56 -26.03 -1.48
C GLY A 129 15.34 -26.75 -0.15
N ILE A 130 14.11 -26.74 0.36
CA ILE A 130 13.75 -27.45 1.60
C ILE A 130 13.86 -28.96 1.44
N TYR A 131 13.43 -29.49 0.31
CA TYR A 131 13.60 -30.91 -0.02
C TYR A 131 15.07 -31.33 0.01
N LEU A 132 15.97 -30.52 -0.56
CA LEU A 132 17.40 -30.77 -0.52
C LEU A 132 17.94 -30.68 0.92
N VAL A 133 17.54 -29.70 1.71
CA VAL A 133 17.99 -29.58 3.13
C VAL A 133 17.50 -30.76 3.97
N LEU A 134 16.27 -31.24 3.75
CA LEU A 134 15.67 -32.32 4.52
C LEU A 134 16.19 -33.70 4.11
N TYR A 135 16.16 -33.98 2.80
CA TYR A 135 16.27 -35.34 2.25
C TYR A 135 17.53 -35.59 1.43
N SER A 136 18.46 -34.62 1.34
CA SER A 136 19.80 -34.87 0.82
C SER A 136 20.51 -35.97 1.63
N SER A 137 21.52 -36.59 1.04
CA SER A 137 22.36 -37.60 1.70
C SER A 137 23.02 -37.09 2.98
N ARG A 138 23.17 -35.77 3.12
CA ARG A 138 23.66 -35.08 4.33
C ARG A 138 22.58 -34.25 5.03
N GLY A 139 21.31 -34.48 4.69
CA GLY A 139 20.18 -33.71 5.18
C GLY A 139 19.82 -34.00 6.64
N ILE A 140 18.88 -33.22 7.19
CA ILE A 140 18.45 -33.31 8.60
C ILE A 140 17.69 -34.62 8.88
N SER A 141 17.02 -35.18 7.87
CA SER A 141 16.21 -36.39 8.00
C SER A 141 16.32 -37.26 6.73
N PRO A 142 17.45 -37.96 6.53
CA PRO A 142 17.60 -38.88 5.42
C PRO A 142 16.63 -40.05 5.61
N VAL A 143 15.61 -40.11 4.76
CA VAL A 143 14.66 -41.23 4.69
C VAL A 143 14.99 -42.06 3.45
N GLU A 144 14.89 -43.39 3.50
CA GLU A 144 15.13 -44.24 2.32
C GLU A 144 13.91 -44.36 1.42
N ASN A 145 12.71 -44.29 2.01
CA ASN A 145 11.44 -44.43 1.30
C ASN A 145 11.22 -43.28 0.30
N LYS A 146 11.27 -43.60 -1.00
CA LYS A 146 11.06 -42.66 -2.11
C LYS A 146 9.62 -42.13 -2.16
N VAL A 147 8.63 -42.96 -1.82
CA VAL A 147 7.21 -42.57 -1.83
C VAL A 147 6.97 -41.49 -0.78
N TRP A 148 7.49 -41.66 0.43
CA TRP A 148 7.42 -40.66 1.49
C TRP A 148 8.02 -39.31 1.06
N LYS A 149 9.21 -39.33 0.44
CA LYS A 149 9.87 -38.12 -0.09
C LYS A 149 9.01 -37.37 -1.09
N ILE A 150 8.42 -38.09 -2.04
CA ILE A 150 7.57 -37.51 -3.08
C ILE A 150 6.29 -36.94 -2.45
N CYS A 151 5.64 -37.68 -1.54
CA CYS A 151 4.43 -37.20 -0.86
C CYS A 151 4.69 -35.91 -0.08
N VAL A 152 5.77 -35.87 0.71
CA VAL A 152 6.14 -34.65 1.47
C VAL A 152 6.46 -33.50 0.54
N PHE A 153 7.16 -33.75 -0.57
CA PHE A 153 7.44 -32.73 -1.58
C PHE A 153 6.15 -32.14 -2.18
N VAL A 154 5.21 -33.00 -2.59
CA VAL A 154 3.95 -32.58 -3.21
C VAL A 154 3.07 -31.81 -2.22
N ILE A 155 2.90 -32.31 -1.00
CA ILE A 155 2.11 -31.64 0.04
C ILE A 155 2.70 -30.26 0.33
N PHE A 156 4.03 -30.18 0.49
CA PHE A 156 4.71 -28.94 0.77
C PHE A 156 4.63 -27.93 -0.40
N LEU A 157 4.67 -28.40 -1.65
CA LEU A 157 4.49 -27.54 -2.81
C LEU A 157 3.08 -26.95 -2.85
N ILE A 158 2.05 -27.76 -2.62
CA ILE A 158 0.64 -27.33 -2.61
C ILE A 158 0.41 -26.32 -1.50
N GLU A 159 0.95 -26.56 -0.31
CA GLU A 159 0.86 -25.63 0.82
C GLU A 159 1.53 -24.29 0.49
N ASN A 160 2.74 -24.30 -0.07
CA ASN A 160 3.43 -23.08 -0.44
C ASN A 160 2.64 -22.23 -1.44
N ILE A 161 1.98 -22.88 -2.40
CA ILE A 161 1.09 -22.22 -3.35
C ILE A 161 -0.13 -21.66 -2.62
N TYR A 162 -0.76 -22.44 -1.75
CA TYR A 162 -1.93 -22.03 -0.99
C TYR A 162 -1.66 -20.78 -0.13
N VAL A 163 -0.56 -20.77 0.64
CA VAL A 163 -0.17 -19.64 1.49
C VAL A 163 0.02 -18.37 0.67
N ARG A 164 0.63 -18.48 -0.52
CA ARG A 164 0.83 -17.34 -1.43
C ARG A 164 -0.48 -16.84 -2.02
N CYS A 165 -1.40 -17.74 -2.37
CA CYS A 165 -2.73 -17.38 -2.84
C CYS A 165 -3.52 -16.63 -1.76
N CYS A 166 -3.56 -17.13 -0.53
CA CYS A 166 -4.24 -16.44 0.57
C CYS A 166 -3.65 -15.05 0.82
N THR A 167 -2.32 -14.94 0.87
CA THR A 167 -1.64 -13.65 1.07
C THR A 167 -1.94 -12.65 -0.05
N TRP A 168 -2.11 -13.13 -1.28
CA TRP A 168 -2.48 -12.29 -2.42
C TRP A 168 -3.93 -11.81 -2.33
N VAL A 169 -4.87 -12.68 -1.97
CA VAL A 169 -6.27 -12.32 -1.76
C VAL A 169 -6.37 -11.27 -0.65
N ASP A 170 -5.72 -11.49 0.50
CA ASP A 170 -5.72 -10.53 1.60
C ASP A 170 -5.17 -9.15 1.14
N ASN A 171 -4.08 -9.14 0.38
CA ASN A 171 -3.52 -7.89 -0.14
C ASN A 171 -4.42 -7.23 -1.19
N PHE A 172 -5.13 -8.01 -2.01
CA PHE A 172 -6.05 -7.51 -3.01
C PHE A 172 -7.27 -6.84 -2.36
N ASP A 173 -7.88 -7.50 -1.37
CA ASP A 173 -9.04 -6.98 -0.63
C ASP A 173 -8.70 -5.66 0.08
N ASN A 174 -7.55 -5.59 0.74
CA ASN A 174 -7.07 -4.36 1.38
C ASN A 174 -6.83 -3.23 0.36
N MET A 175 -6.34 -3.54 -0.84
CA MET A 175 -6.16 -2.54 -1.91
C MET A 175 -7.50 -2.05 -2.47
N GLU A 176 -8.49 -2.92 -2.58
CA GLU A 176 -9.83 -2.56 -3.05
C GLU A 176 -10.59 -1.71 -2.03
N GLU A 177 -10.49 -2.06 -0.74
CA GLU A 177 -11.05 -1.29 0.37
C GLU A 177 -10.44 0.12 0.42
N GLY A 178 -9.11 0.24 0.36
CA GLY A 178 -8.43 1.54 0.32
C GLY A 178 -8.75 2.37 -0.93
N ARG A 179 -9.01 1.74 -2.08
CA ARG A 179 -9.47 2.44 -3.29
C ARG A 179 -10.87 3.01 -3.10
N ASN A 180 -11.78 2.22 -2.54
CA ASN A 180 -13.15 2.63 -2.28
C ASN A 180 -13.24 3.78 -1.26
N GLU A 181 -12.39 3.78 -0.23
CA GLU A 181 -12.30 4.88 0.73
C GLU A 181 -11.79 6.18 0.10
N ASN A 182 -10.79 6.11 -0.78
CA ASN A 182 -10.29 7.26 -1.52
C ASN A 182 -11.36 7.86 -2.44
N ILE A 183 -12.11 7.01 -3.15
CA ILE A 183 -13.22 7.43 -4.01
C ILE A 183 -14.30 8.14 -3.18
N LYS A 184 -14.71 7.56 -2.04
CA LYS A 184 -15.68 8.21 -1.13
C LYS A 184 -15.20 9.57 -0.65
N SER A 185 -13.94 9.66 -0.22
CA SER A 185 -13.36 10.91 0.28
C SER A 185 -13.31 11.99 -0.81
N GLN A 186 -13.00 11.61 -2.05
CA GLN A 186 -12.97 12.51 -3.19
C GLN A 186 -14.38 13.00 -3.57
N HIS A 187 -15.40 12.14 -3.49
CA HIS A 187 -16.80 12.54 -3.69
C HIS A 187 -17.28 13.51 -2.62
N ILE A 188 -16.97 13.28 -1.35
CA ILE A 188 -17.34 14.18 -0.24
C ILE A 188 -16.72 15.56 -0.45
N PHE A 189 -15.41 15.63 -0.73
CA PHE A 189 -14.72 16.90 -1.00
C PHE A 189 -15.28 17.66 -2.21
N THR A 190 -15.65 16.92 -3.26
CA THR A 190 -16.26 17.53 -4.46
C THR A 190 -17.63 18.10 -4.15
N ASN A 191 -18.45 17.38 -3.38
CA ASN A 191 -19.77 17.85 -2.98
C ASN A 191 -19.67 19.08 -2.07
N GLU A 192 -18.74 19.09 -1.11
CA GLU A 192 -18.51 20.23 -0.22
C GLU A 192 -18.14 21.51 -1.00
N LYS A 193 -17.27 21.40 -2.02
CA LYS A 193 -16.95 22.50 -2.93
C LYS A 193 -18.14 22.98 -3.77
N MET A 194 -19.02 22.07 -4.18
CA MET A 194 -20.24 22.43 -4.91
C MET A 194 -21.19 23.22 -4.01
N TYR A 195 -21.40 22.76 -2.77
CA TYR A 195 -22.22 23.46 -1.77
C TYR A 195 -21.66 24.83 -1.40
N GLU A 196 -20.33 24.97 -1.31
CA GLU A 196 -19.70 26.26 -1.02
C GLU A 196 -19.84 27.24 -2.19
N LYS A 197 -19.68 26.75 -3.43
CA LYS A 197 -19.91 27.55 -4.64
C LYS A 197 -21.36 28.00 -4.78
N GLU A 198 -22.31 27.11 -4.54
CA GLU A 198 -23.74 27.41 -4.58
C GLU A 198 -24.15 28.44 -3.50
N ASN A 199 -23.54 28.38 -2.31
CA ASN A 199 -23.73 29.39 -1.27
C ASN A 199 -23.14 30.76 -1.66
N TYR A 200 -21.99 30.78 -2.33
CA TYR A 200 -21.37 32.02 -2.81
C TYR A 200 -22.23 32.69 -3.87
N ASP A 201 -22.75 31.92 -4.83
CA ASP A 201 -23.62 32.42 -5.90
C ASP A 201 -24.96 32.95 -5.32
N ASN A 202 -25.56 32.25 -4.34
CA ASN A 202 -26.82 32.69 -3.69
C ASN A 202 -26.67 33.92 -2.78
N ARG A 203 -25.47 34.21 -2.25
CA ARG A 203 -25.20 35.46 -1.51
C ARG A 203 -25.04 36.67 -2.44
N GLY A 204 -24.73 36.45 -3.72
CA GLY A 204 -24.58 37.51 -4.72
C GLY A 204 -25.88 38.20 -5.13
N ASP A 205 -27.03 37.51 -5.02
CA ASP A 205 -28.32 38.00 -5.53
C ASP A 205 -29.19 38.74 -4.49
N ASN A 206 -28.81 38.76 -3.20
CA ASN A 206 -29.58 39.44 -2.15
C ASN A 206 -29.12 40.87 -1.84
N HIS A 207 -28.21 41.45 -2.62
CA HIS A 207 -27.73 42.84 -2.44
C HIS A 207 -28.24 43.81 -3.52
N ALA A 208 -29.49 43.64 -3.95
CA ALA A 208 -30.22 44.62 -4.76
C ALA A 208 -31.51 45.08 -4.05
N HIS A 209 -31.39 45.54 -2.80
CA HIS A 209 -32.20 46.62 -2.22
C HIS A 209 -31.99 46.69 -0.70
N THR A 210 -31.13 47.61 -0.28
CA THR A 210 -31.35 48.38 0.96
C THR A 210 -30.53 49.65 0.84
N ASP A 211 -31.20 50.73 0.48
CA ASP A 211 -30.77 52.07 0.84
C ASP A 211 -30.79 52.17 2.38
N GLY A 212 -29.72 52.69 2.97
CA GLY A 212 -29.70 53.14 4.36
C GLY A 212 -28.63 52.50 5.26
N GLU A 213 -27.75 53.38 5.76
CA GLU A 213 -27.02 53.31 7.04
C GLU A 213 -25.69 52.52 7.12
N ASP A 214 -24.59 53.27 6.91
CA ASP A 214 -23.42 53.39 7.78
C ASP A 214 -22.76 52.11 8.36
N ALA A 215 -22.61 51.07 7.54
CA ALA A 215 -21.46 50.18 7.71
C ALA A 215 -20.23 50.91 7.18
N GLN A 216 -19.28 51.27 8.05
CA GLN A 216 -17.96 51.77 7.67
C GLN A 216 -17.30 50.79 6.71
N LYS A 217 -17.50 51.00 5.40
CA LYS A 217 -16.85 50.27 4.33
C LYS A 217 -15.38 50.72 4.35
N LEU A 218 -14.55 49.98 5.08
CA LEU A 218 -13.11 50.15 5.09
C LEU A 218 -12.63 49.99 3.65
N ASN A 219 -12.31 51.12 3.00
CA ASN A 219 -11.74 51.12 1.65
C ASN A 219 -10.25 50.76 1.75
N TRP A 220 -9.95 49.46 1.76
CA TRP A 220 -8.59 48.93 1.96
C TRP A 220 -7.61 49.39 0.87
N PHE A 221 -8.15 49.69 -0.32
CA PHE A 221 -7.41 50.09 -1.51
C PHE A 221 -7.58 51.57 -1.87
N SER A 222 -7.98 52.41 -0.91
CA SER A 222 -8.02 53.86 -1.12
C SER A 222 -6.65 54.40 -1.54
N GLY A 223 -6.61 55.12 -2.67
CA GLY A 223 -5.41 55.76 -3.20
C GLY A 223 -4.63 54.98 -4.27
N THR A 224 -5.03 53.75 -4.63
CA THR A 224 -4.44 53.04 -5.78
C THR A 224 -4.98 53.61 -7.08
N LYS A 225 -4.09 54.04 -7.98
CA LYS A 225 -4.47 54.71 -9.24
C LYS A 225 -4.43 53.78 -10.45
N ASN A 226 -3.65 52.71 -10.38
CA ASN A 226 -3.44 51.76 -11.46
C ASN A 226 -3.39 50.30 -10.95
N LYS A 227 -3.42 49.34 -11.88
CA LYS A 227 -3.45 47.90 -11.58
C LYS A 227 -2.20 47.42 -10.82
N ASP A 228 -1.03 48.01 -11.09
CA ASP A 228 0.23 47.63 -10.46
C ASP A 228 0.29 48.08 -8.99
N GLU A 229 -0.18 49.29 -8.69
CA GLU A 229 -0.34 49.81 -7.33
C GLU A 229 -1.36 49.00 -6.52
N LEU A 230 -2.47 48.60 -7.16
CA LEU A 230 -3.49 47.74 -6.56
C LEU A 230 -2.89 46.39 -6.14
N LYS A 231 -2.16 45.73 -7.06
CA LYS A 231 -1.50 44.45 -6.79
C LYS A 231 -0.45 44.55 -5.69
N LYS A 232 0.33 45.63 -5.69
CA LYS A 232 1.34 45.89 -4.65
C LYS A 232 0.67 46.07 -3.28
N ARG A 233 -0.37 46.89 -3.20
CA ARG A 233 -1.12 47.12 -1.95
C ARG A 233 -1.78 45.85 -1.43
N TYR A 234 -2.31 45.01 -2.31
CA TYR A 234 -2.90 43.72 -1.96
C TYR A 234 -1.88 42.79 -1.31
N HIS A 235 -0.68 42.65 -1.90
CA HIS A 235 0.38 41.84 -1.30
C HIS A 235 0.85 42.37 0.06
N ASP A 236 0.91 43.69 0.22
CA ASP A 236 1.29 44.29 1.51
C ASP A 236 0.22 44.06 2.59
N LEU A 237 -1.06 44.10 2.23
CA LEU A 237 -2.16 43.79 3.15
C LEU A 237 -2.19 42.30 3.52
N GLN A 238 -1.95 41.39 2.57
CA GLN A 238 -1.90 39.95 2.83
C GLN A 238 -0.74 39.59 3.77
N LYS A 239 0.40 40.28 3.70
CA LYS A 239 1.50 40.07 4.67
C LYS A 239 1.14 40.41 6.11
N ILE A 240 0.08 41.19 6.34
CA ILE A 240 -0.34 41.61 7.68
C ILE A 240 -1.53 40.76 8.14
N TYR A 241 -2.52 40.59 7.26
CA TYR A 241 -3.83 40.03 7.63
C TYR A 241 -4.05 38.58 7.21
N HIS A 242 -3.09 37.92 6.55
CA HIS A 242 -3.21 36.50 6.24
C HIS A 242 -3.40 35.68 7.54
N PRO A 243 -4.32 34.69 7.56
CA PRO A 243 -4.66 33.93 8.77
C PRO A 243 -3.49 33.18 9.41
N ASP A 244 -2.43 32.93 8.64
CA ASP A 244 -1.20 32.30 9.16
C ASP A 244 -0.27 33.26 9.93
N ASN A 245 -0.58 34.56 9.92
CA ASN A 245 0.21 35.57 10.64
C ASN A 245 -0.33 35.81 12.05
N GLN A 246 0.54 36.28 12.95
CA GLN A 246 0.23 36.48 14.37
C GLN A 246 -0.91 37.49 14.65
N ALA A 247 -1.23 38.35 13.69
CA ALA A 247 -2.35 39.31 13.72
C ALA A 247 -3.38 39.06 12.59
N GLY A 248 -3.37 37.86 12.01
CA GLY A 248 -4.24 37.46 10.90
C GLY A 248 -5.68 37.24 11.33
N ASP A 249 -6.62 37.59 10.45
CA ASP A 249 -8.05 37.34 10.62
C ASP A 249 -8.64 36.85 9.29
N ILE A 250 -9.26 35.68 9.32
CA ILE A 250 -9.86 35.03 8.16
C ILE A 250 -10.93 35.93 7.52
N THR A 251 -11.76 36.57 8.32
CA THR A 251 -12.86 37.43 7.87
C THR A 251 -12.32 38.69 7.21
N VAL A 252 -11.28 39.31 7.78
CA VAL A 252 -10.63 40.50 7.22
C VAL A 252 -9.88 40.17 5.92
N SER A 253 -9.17 39.03 5.87
CA SER A 253 -8.49 38.57 4.66
C SER A 253 -9.46 38.32 3.51
N GLN A 254 -10.63 37.74 3.79
CA GLN A 254 -11.69 37.55 2.80
C GLN A 254 -12.22 38.88 2.26
N GLN A 255 -12.49 39.86 3.13
CA GLN A 255 -12.93 41.20 2.71
C GLN A 255 -11.89 41.90 1.81
N ILE A 256 -10.61 41.80 2.15
CA ILE A 256 -9.50 42.36 1.34
C ILE A 256 -9.43 41.67 -0.03
N GLN A 257 -9.64 40.35 -0.09
CA GLN A 257 -9.65 39.59 -1.34
C GLN A 257 -10.82 39.98 -2.24
N GLU A 258 -12.01 40.13 -1.67
CA GLU A 258 -13.22 40.51 -2.40
C GLU A 258 -13.09 41.91 -3.00
N GLU A 259 -12.63 42.90 -2.23
CA GLU A 259 -12.42 44.26 -2.73
C GLU A 259 -11.35 44.30 -3.84
N TYR A 260 -10.26 43.55 -3.69
CA TYR A 260 -9.22 43.42 -4.73
C TYR A 260 -9.77 42.86 -6.04
N ASN A 261 -10.56 41.77 -5.97
CA ASN A 261 -11.14 41.14 -7.15
C ASN A 261 -12.12 42.07 -7.88
N LEU A 262 -12.92 42.85 -7.14
CA LEU A 262 -13.83 43.84 -7.71
C LEU A 262 -13.08 44.96 -8.42
N LEU A 263 -11.99 45.46 -7.83
CA LEU A 263 -11.17 46.51 -8.44
C LEU A 263 -10.39 46.01 -9.65
N CYS A 264 -9.88 44.78 -9.63
CA CYS A 264 -9.25 44.17 -10.81
C CYS A 264 -10.21 44.10 -12.00
N LYS A 265 -11.45 43.63 -11.78
CA LYS A 265 -12.49 43.61 -12.82
C LYS A 265 -12.79 45.01 -13.35
N ARG A 266 -12.83 46.02 -12.48
CA ARG A 266 -13.04 47.42 -12.88
C ARG A 266 -11.93 47.94 -13.80
N TYR A 267 -10.66 47.67 -13.46
CA TYR A 267 -9.51 48.06 -14.29
C TYR A 267 -9.44 47.29 -15.61
N GLU A 268 -9.91 46.04 -15.64
CA GLU A 268 -9.98 45.24 -16.87
C GLU A 268 -11.07 45.76 -17.81
N ASN A 269 -12.25 46.09 -17.28
CA ASN A 269 -13.35 46.66 -18.06
C ASN A 269 -13.10 48.11 -18.52
N SER A 270 -12.27 48.89 -17.80
CA SER A 270 -11.90 50.25 -18.20
C SER A 270 -10.81 50.30 -19.28
N ASN A 271 -10.09 49.20 -19.51
CA ASN A 271 -9.07 49.07 -20.55
C ASN A 271 -9.62 48.45 -21.86
N SER A 272 -10.91 48.11 -21.90
CA SER A 272 -11.60 47.52 -23.07
C SER A 272 -12.51 48.51 -23.81
N ILE A 273 -12.33 49.82 -23.62
CA ILE A 273 -12.95 50.92 -24.36
C ILE A 273 -11.82 51.79 -24.91
#